data_AF-A0A1A0VYF9-F1
#
_entry.id   AF-A0A1A0VYF9-F1
#
_cell.length_a   1.000
_cell.length_b   1.000
_cell.length_c   1.000
_cell.angle_alpha   90.00
_cell.angle_beta   90.00
_cell.angle_gamma   90.00
#
_symmetry.space_group_name_H-M   'P 1'
#
loop_
_entity.id
_entity.type
_entity.pdbx_description
1 polymer ?
#
loop_
_entity_poly.entity_id
_entity_poly.type
_entity_poly.pdbx_seq_one_letter_code
_entity_poly.pdbx_strand_id
1 'polypeptide(L)'
;MNQPLAVSIEAMRLCANGLNQVSAELHGDRAGPAVSGASGSLSALETAGVCRDVGDSLARQAQSLGDDVSEYSGKLVLAADRYERGDIEAAESIDFAGPEEPQEQDPNAPPEQKVARHEQALRDAGLLDGSADGRYRDWLLNAARHDVSPETIVDIARTHDIDPEDFDVFDGMEEVKDADGKSFFRIPQGTSPEKVKKAALMSYILNAGTDYDKAELGPDGQAGTSDDVQNDFEEVPYSAAEVERIIDRQNSNSWSYTAAAGLPYTGGAVATTPTGTLMALGGKPTDWAAFQGGSTYGDIFTVNLNDVEHPGNKLREIIQSGNMWYGGANGVGREGALDLDRLLHHEERHSQQWAEKGPVRMGIDYGTGGIIQGMGGVNPLEEDAGLSDGGYH
;
A
#
# COMPACT_ATOMS: atom_id res chain seq x y z
N MET A 1 -4.71 -59.58 -23.13
CA MET A 1 -3.33 -59.07 -23.36
C MET A 1 -3.43 -57.57 -23.47
N ASN A 2 -3.15 -56.84 -22.38
CA ASN A 2 -2.95 -55.39 -22.47
C ASN A 2 -1.59 -55.21 -23.15
N GLN A 3 -1.54 -54.52 -24.28
CA GLN A 3 -0.26 -54.05 -24.78
C GLN A 3 0.32 -53.08 -23.73
N PRO A 4 1.59 -53.23 -23.33
CA PRO A 4 2.23 -52.18 -22.56
C PRO A 4 2.17 -50.91 -23.41
N LEU A 5 1.71 -49.79 -22.83
CA LEU A 5 1.81 -48.47 -23.44
C LEU A 5 3.29 -48.27 -23.80
N ALA A 6 3.63 -48.37 -25.09
CA ALA A 6 4.99 -48.16 -25.54
C ALA A 6 5.27 -46.66 -25.46
N VAL A 7 5.91 -46.24 -24.39
CA VAL A 7 6.33 -44.85 -24.22
C VAL A 7 7.41 -44.55 -25.26
N SER A 8 7.10 -43.66 -26.21
CA SER A 8 8.04 -43.26 -27.26
C SER A 8 8.98 -42.18 -26.73
N ILE A 9 10.24 -42.55 -26.48
CA ILE A 9 11.32 -41.65 -26.04
C ILE A 9 11.48 -40.48 -27.03
N GLU A 10 11.36 -40.77 -28.33
CA GLU A 10 11.45 -39.77 -29.39
C GLU A 10 10.26 -38.78 -29.33
N ALA A 11 9.05 -39.25 -29.04
CA ALA A 11 7.88 -38.39 -28.86
C ALA A 11 7.99 -37.49 -27.62
N MET A 12 8.55 -38.00 -26.52
CA MET A 12 8.79 -37.20 -25.30
C MET A 12 9.78 -36.06 -25.56
N ARG A 13 10.89 -36.33 -26.26
CA ARG A 13 11.87 -35.31 -26.63
C ARG A 13 11.31 -34.29 -27.63
N LEU A 14 10.52 -34.74 -28.61
CA LEU A 14 9.85 -33.86 -29.56
C LEU A 14 8.87 -32.92 -28.85
N CYS A 15 8.10 -33.45 -27.90
CA CYS A 15 7.17 -32.67 -27.07
C CYS A 15 7.91 -31.63 -26.22
N ALA A 16 8.98 -32.02 -25.52
CA ALA A 16 9.81 -31.10 -24.74
C ALA A 16 10.39 -29.96 -25.59
N ASN A 17 10.90 -30.26 -26.79
CA ASN A 17 11.40 -29.21 -27.69
C ASN A 17 10.30 -28.26 -28.16
N GLY A 18 9.10 -28.78 -28.44
CA GLY A 18 7.93 -27.94 -28.78
C GLY A 18 7.49 -27.05 -27.61
N LEU A 19 7.49 -27.58 -26.39
CA LEU A 19 7.15 -26.83 -25.18
C LEU A 19 8.20 -25.76 -24.85
N ASN A 20 9.49 -26.05 -25.01
CA ASN A 20 10.55 -25.05 -24.87
C ASN A 20 10.41 -23.91 -25.88
N GLN A 21 9.97 -24.23 -27.11
CA GLN A 21 9.70 -23.20 -28.11
C GLN A 21 8.49 -22.34 -27.72
N VAL A 22 7.40 -22.95 -27.24
CA VAL A 22 6.22 -22.24 -26.73
C VAL A 22 6.57 -21.37 -25.51
N SER A 23 7.37 -21.89 -24.58
CA SER A 23 7.90 -21.14 -23.43
C SER A 23 8.70 -19.92 -23.87
N ALA A 24 9.65 -20.10 -24.81
CA ALA A 24 10.43 -18.99 -25.36
C ALA A 24 9.56 -17.96 -26.12
N GLU A 25 8.48 -18.40 -26.77
CA GLU A 25 7.50 -17.52 -27.40
C GLU A 25 6.65 -16.77 -26.37
N LEU A 26 6.24 -17.42 -25.26
CA LEU A 26 5.51 -16.80 -24.15
C LEU A 26 6.37 -15.77 -23.39
N HIS A 27 7.65 -16.09 -23.15
CA HIS A 27 8.62 -15.13 -22.60
C HIS A 27 8.92 -13.97 -23.57
N GLY A 28 8.72 -14.19 -24.88
CA GLY A 28 8.98 -13.22 -25.93
C GLY A 28 7.74 -12.47 -26.45
N ASP A 29 6.53 -12.80 -25.98
CA ASP A 29 5.29 -12.35 -26.61
C ASP A 29 5.11 -10.83 -26.46
N ARG A 30 4.70 -10.20 -27.56
CA ARG A 30 4.70 -8.73 -27.72
C ARG A 30 3.38 -8.11 -27.29
N ALA A 31 2.41 -8.88 -26.80
CA ALA A 31 1.11 -8.33 -26.41
C ALA A 31 1.26 -7.27 -25.29
N GLY A 32 1.98 -7.58 -24.21
CA GLY A 32 2.29 -6.62 -23.14
C GLY A 32 3.06 -5.39 -23.65
N PRO A 33 4.21 -5.56 -24.32
CA PRO A 33 4.95 -4.44 -24.93
C PRO A 33 4.20 -3.66 -26.01
N ALA A 34 3.24 -4.26 -26.73
CA ALA A 34 2.43 -3.58 -27.75
C ALA A 34 1.29 -2.77 -27.12
N VAL A 35 0.66 -3.28 -26.06
CA VAL A 35 -0.34 -2.55 -25.26
C VAL A 35 0.33 -1.41 -24.50
N SER A 36 1.46 -1.69 -23.83
CA SER A 36 2.29 -0.69 -23.13
C SER A 36 2.92 0.34 -24.10
N GLY A 37 3.37 -0.11 -25.27
CA GLY A 37 3.91 0.75 -26.33
C GLY A 37 2.87 1.65 -26.99
N ALA A 38 1.62 1.19 -27.14
CA ALA A 38 0.52 2.00 -27.67
C ALA A 38 0.16 3.17 -26.72
N SER A 39 0.24 2.95 -25.41
CA SER A 39 0.03 4.00 -24.38
C SER A 39 1.17 5.02 -24.27
N GLY A 40 2.39 4.69 -24.73
CA GLY A 40 3.54 5.60 -24.68
C GLY A 40 3.38 6.90 -25.48
N SER A 41 2.43 6.93 -26.44
CA SER A 41 2.08 8.12 -27.23
C SER A 41 0.96 8.98 -26.62
N LEU A 42 0.37 8.55 -25.49
CA LEU A 42 -0.80 9.14 -24.84
C LEU A 42 -0.60 9.31 -23.31
N SER A 43 0.63 9.52 -22.85
CA SER A 43 1.04 9.59 -21.44
C SER A 43 0.37 10.69 -20.59
N ALA A 44 -0.49 11.52 -21.18
CA ALA A 44 -1.22 12.60 -20.52
C ALA A 44 -2.71 12.27 -20.24
N LEU A 45 -3.15 11.02 -20.47
CA LEU A 45 -4.52 10.55 -20.23
C LEU A 45 -4.51 9.41 -19.19
N GLU A 46 -5.42 9.48 -18.22
CA GLU A 46 -5.61 8.51 -17.12
C GLU A 46 -5.81 7.06 -17.62
N THR A 47 -6.48 6.88 -18.77
CA THR A 47 -6.69 5.57 -19.41
C THR A 47 -5.39 4.91 -19.90
N ALA A 48 -4.31 5.67 -20.10
CA ALA A 48 -3.01 5.14 -20.52
C ALA A 48 -2.22 4.51 -19.35
N GLY A 49 -2.54 4.82 -18.09
CA GLY A 49 -2.01 4.13 -16.90
C GLY A 49 -2.56 2.71 -16.81
N VAL A 50 -3.89 2.57 -16.80
CA VAL A 50 -4.59 1.29 -16.74
C VAL A 50 -4.17 0.34 -17.87
N CYS A 51 -3.95 0.85 -19.09
CA CYS A 51 -3.46 0.02 -20.20
C CYS A 51 -2.02 -0.50 -19.97
N ARG A 52 -1.14 0.28 -19.32
CA ARG A 52 0.20 -0.19 -18.94
C ARG A 52 0.11 -1.26 -17.85
N ASP A 53 -0.71 -1.06 -16.83
CA ASP A 53 -0.88 -2.03 -15.75
C ASP A 53 -1.46 -3.35 -16.25
N VAL A 54 -2.45 -3.28 -17.14
CA VAL A 54 -3.00 -4.45 -17.84
C VAL A 54 -1.93 -5.10 -18.72
N GLY A 55 -1.13 -4.31 -19.43
CA GLY A 55 -0.03 -4.79 -20.27
C GLY A 55 1.06 -5.52 -19.47
N ASP A 56 1.44 -4.98 -18.32
CA ASP A 56 2.46 -5.56 -17.43
C ASP A 56 1.91 -6.80 -16.71
N SER A 57 0.64 -6.78 -16.30
CA SER A 57 -0.05 -7.94 -15.73
C SER A 57 -0.13 -9.10 -16.75
N LEU A 58 -0.50 -8.80 -17.99
CA LEU A 58 -0.50 -9.77 -19.10
C LEU A 58 0.91 -10.32 -19.37
N ALA A 59 1.94 -9.46 -19.35
CA ALA A 59 3.33 -9.88 -19.53
C ALA A 59 3.79 -10.81 -18.40
N ARG A 60 3.44 -10.51 -17.14
CA ARG A 60 3.75 -11.36 -15.97
C ARG A 60 3.06 -12.71 -16.04
N GLN A 61 1.78 -12.75 -16.40
CA GLN A 61 1.04 -14.01 -16.57
C GLN A 61 1.62 -14.86 -17.71
N ALA A 62 2.02 -14.23 -18.81
CA ALA A 62 2.69 -14.92 -19.92
C ALA A 62 4.06 -15.49 -19.50
N GLN A 63 4.84 -14.75 -18.71
CA GLN A 63 6.11 -15.23 -18.17
C GLN A 63 5.93 -16.41 -17.20
N SER A 64 4.99 -16.31 -16.25
CA SER A 64 4.67 -17.41 -15.32
C SER A 64 4.24 -18.67 -16.06
N LEU A 65 3.37 -18.55 -17.07
CA LEU A 65 2.99 -19.68 -17.91
C LEU A 65 4.20 -20.23 -18.70
N GLY A 66 5.10 -19.36 -19.16
CA GLY A 66 6.35 -19.75 -19.81
C GLY A 66 7.25 -20.57 -18.90
N ASP A 67 7.34 -20.21 -17.63
CA ASP A 67 8.13 -20.92 -16.61
C ASP A 67 7.53 -22.30 -16.31
N ASP A 68 6.21 -22.41 -16.13
CA ASP A 68 5.52 -23.69 -15.93
C ASP A 68 5.72 -24.66 -17.11
N VAL A 69 5.62 -24.14 -18.34
CA VAL A 69 5.83 -24.91 -19.57
C VAL A 69 7.30 -25.38 -19.69
N SER A 70 8.26 -24.56 -19.26
CA SER A 70 9.68 -24.90 -19.23
C SER A 70 9.97 -25.99 -18.19
N GLU A 71 9.38 -25.89 -17.00
CA GLU A 71 9.52 -26.90 -15.94
C GLU A 71 8.95 -28.25 -16.41
N TYR A 72 7.74 -28.26 -16.98
CA TYR A 72 7.11 -29.47 -17.52
C TYR A 72 7.95 -30.11 -18.64
N SER A 73 8.52 -29.28 -19.51
CA SER A 73 9.47 -29.73 -20.54
C SER A 73 10.72 -30.38 -19.95
N GLY A 74 11.29 -29.80 -18.89
CA GLY A 74 12.41 -30.38 -18.15
C GLY A 74 12.09 -31.77 -17.58
N LYS A 75 10.89 -31.95 -17.01
CA LYS A 75 10.39 -33.23 -16.50
C LYS A 75 10.28 -34.29 -17.61
N LEU A 76 9.83 -33.91 -18.82
CA LEU A 76 9.78 -34.81 -19.98
C LEU A 76 11.17 -35.27 -20.44
N VAL A 77 12.16 -34.37 -20.44
CA VAL A 77 13.56 -34.70 -20.78
C VAL A 77 14.14 -35.67 -19.74
N LEU A 78 13.90 -35.40 -18.45
CA LEU A 78 14.34 -36.26 -17.36
C LEU A 78 13.73 -37.67 -17.45
N ALA A 79 12.43 -37.77 -17.75
CA ALA A 79 11.76 -39.06 -17.93
C ALA A 79 12.32 -39.83 -19.13
N ALA A 80 12.53 -39.15 -20.26
CA ALA A 80 13.12 -39.75 -21.46
C ALA A 80 14.51 -40.34 -21.18
N ASP A 81 15.35 -39.65 -20.42
CA ASP A 81 16.69 -40.12 -20.04
C ASP A 81 16.64 -41.33 -19.08
N ARG A 82 15.67 -41.39 -18.17
CA ARG A 82 15.47 -42.55 -17.28
C ARG A 82 14.97 -43.78 -18.04
N TYR A 83 14.03 -43.59 -18.97
CA TYR A 83 13.59 -44.67 -19.87
C TYR A 83 14.73 -45.22 -20.74
N GLU A 84 15.60 -44.36 -21.27
CA GLU A 84 16.75 -44.77 -22.10
C GLU A 84 17.77 -45.60 -21.30
N ARG A 85 17.93 -45.30 -20.01
CA ARG A 85 18.79 -46.06 -19.09
C ARG A 85 18.17 -47.35 -18.55
N GLY A 86 16.92 -47.66 -18.92
CA GLY A 86 16.19 -48.84 -18.47
C GLY A 86 15.65 -48.73 -17.03
N ASP A 87 15.66 -47.53 -16.45
CA ASP A 87 15.19 -47.25 -15.09
C ASP A 87 13.71 -46.84 -15.12
N ILE A 88 12.85 -47.81 -15.43
CA ILE A 88 11.42 -47.60 -15.67
C ILE A 88 10.72 -47.09 -14.41
N GLU A 89 11.06 -47.64 -13.24
CA GLU A 89 10.45 -47.24 -11.96
C GLU A 89 10.80 -45.79 -11.60
N ALA A 90 12.04 -45.37 -11.87
CA ALA A 90 12.42 -43.97 -11.71
C ALA A 90 11.77 -43.06 -12.78
N ALA A 91 11.53 -43.54 -14.00
CA ALA A 91 10.85 -42.75 -15.04
C ALA A 91 9.36 -42.55 -14.71
N GLU A 92 8.68 -43.58 -14.23
CA GLU A 92 7.25 -43.56 -13.88
C GLU A 92 6.95 -42.86 -12.55
N SER A 93 7.96 -42.63 -11.71
CA SER A 93 7.85 -41.86 -10.46
C SER A 93 8.11 -40.37 -10.59
N ILE A 94 8.39 -39.87 -11.81
CA ILE A 94 8.48 -38.43 -12.06
C ILE A 94 7.07 -37.85 -11.97
N ASP A 95 6.90 -36.89 -11.06
CA ASP A 95 5.64 -36.19 -10.89
C ASP A 95 5.47 -35.12 -11.98
N PHE A 96 4.50 -35.37 -12.87
CA PHE A 96 4.07 -34.47 -13.93
C PHE A 96 2.88 -33.59 -13.53
N ALA A 97 2.40 -33.67 -12.28
CA ALA A 97 1.67 -32.54 -11.74
C ALA A 97 2.54 -31.29 -11.91
N GLY A 98 1.89 -30.12 -12.07
CA GLY A 98 2.60 -28.85 -12.03
C GLY A 98 3.42 -28.70 -10.73
N PRO A 99 4.06 -27.56 -10.46
CA PRO A 99 4.33 -27.21 -9.06
C PRO A 99 3.06 -27.54 -8.25
N GLU A 100 3.20 -28.20 -7.09
CA GLU A 100 2.05 -28.54 -6.24
C GLU A 100 1.09 -27.36 -6.29
N GLU A 101 -0.16 -27.58 -6.75
CA GLU A 101 -1.19 -26.55 -6.61
C GLU A 101 -1.03 -26.06 -5.17
N PRO A 102 -0.71 -24.78 -4.94
CA PRO A 102 -0.36 -24.30 -3.62
C PRO A 102 -1.47 -24.78 -2.71
N GLN A 103 -1.12 -25.70 -1.78
CA GLN A 103 -2.10 -26.45 -1.00
C GLN A 103 -3.22 -25.51 -0.62
N GLU A 104 -4.45 -25.85 -1.02
CA GLU A 104 -5.63 -24.99 -0.91
C GLU A 104 -5.57 -24.27 0.44
N GLN A 105 -5.16 -23.00 0.36
CA GLN A 105 -4.56 -22.32 1.49
C GLN A 105 -5.63 -22.17 2.54
N ASP A 106 -5.36 -22.50 3.81
CA ASP A 106 -6.30 -22.13 4.86
C ASP A 106 -6.31 -20.59 4.94
N PRO A 107 -7.37 -19.91 4.46
CA PRO A 107 -7.42 -18.46 4.52
C PRO A 107 -7.43 -17.99 5.98
N ASN A 108 -7.79 -18.88 6.91
CA ASN A 108 -7.81 -18.62 8.35
C ASN A 108 -6.51 -19.03 9.06
N ALA A 109 -5.45 -19.38 8.33
CA ALA A 109 -4.15 -19.65 8.94
C ALA A 109 -3.71 -18.46 9.81
N PRO A 110 -3.15 -18.69 11.01
CA PRO A 110 -2.64 -17.61 11.85
C PRO A 110 -1.62 -16.75 11.09
N PRO A 111 -1.58 -15.41 11.29
CA PRO A 111 -0.65 -14.52 10.59
C PRO A 111 0.81 -14.99 10.64
N GLU A 112 1.27 -15.55 11.77
CA GLU A 112 2.62 -16.10 11.93
C GLU A 112 2.96 -17.22 10.91
N GLN A 113 1.99 -18.04 10.51
CA GLN A 113 2.19 -19.05 9.47
C GLN A 113 2.26 -18.41 8.08
N LYS A 114 1.49 -17.35 7.86
CA LYS A 114 1.50 -16.59 6.61
C LYS A 114 2.82 -15.82 6.43
N VAL A 115 3.43 -15.30 7.50
CA VAL A 115 4.75 -14.64 7.48
C VAL A 115 5.84 -15.52 6.90
N ALA A 116 5.87 -16.81 7.25
CA ALA A 116 6.87 -17.74 6.73
C ALA A 116 6.85 -17.80 5.19
N ARG A 117 5.68 -17.59 4.57
CA ARG A 117 5.52 -17.54 3.11
C ARG A 117 6.07 -16.26 2.52
N HIS A 118 5.82 -15.11 3.15
CA HIS A 118 6.43 -13.84 2.76
C HIS A 118 7.95 -13.89 2.82
N GLU A 119 8.50 -14.37 3.93
CA GLU A 119 9.94 -14.53 4.08
C GLU A 119 10.53 -15.47 3.02
N GLN A 120 9.83 -16.57 2.71
CA GLN A 120 10.27 -17.52 1.70
C GLN A 120 10.29 -16.87 0.31
N ALA A 121 9.22 -16.18 -0.08
CA ALA A 121 9.15 -15.48 -1.36
C ALA A 121 10.25 -14.40 -1.50
N LEU A 122 10.53 -13.65 -0.43
CA LEU A 122 11.62 -12.66 -0.41
C LEU A 122 13.00 -13.31 -0.53
N ARG A 123 13.24 -14.44 0.15
CA ARG A 123 14.49 -15.22 -0.01
C ARG A 123 14.65 -15.75 -1.43
N ASP A 124 13.60 -16.34 -1.99
CA ASP A 124 13.62 -16.89 -3.36
C ASP A 124 13.83 -15.77 -4.41
N ALA A 125 13.34 -14.56 -4.12
CA ALA A 125 13.57 -13.37 -4.91
C ALA A 125 14.96 -12.73 -4.72
N GLY A 126 15.77 -13.22 -3.77
CA GLY A 126 17.09 -12.66 -3.42
C GLY A 126 17.03 -11.31 -2.69
N LEU A 127 15.91 -11.01 -2.04
CA LEU A 127 15.62 -9.73 -1.36
C LEU A 127 15.73 -9.82 0.17
N LEU A 128 15.93 -11.03 0.71
CA LEU A 128 16.10 -11.25 2.15
C LEU A 128 17.18 -12.31 2.38
N ASP A 129 18.13 -12.01 3.25
CA ASP A 129 19.11 -12.96 3.74
C ASP A 129 18.69 -13.47 5.14
N GLY A 130 18.39 -14.77 5.24
CA GLY A 130 18.03 -15.39 6.52
C GLY A 130 16.57 -15.14 6.95
N SER A 131 16.37 -14.89 8.25
CA SER A 131 15.04 -14.63 8.84
C SER A 131 14.80 -13.14 9.00
N ALA A 132 13.59 -12.68 8.71
CA ALA A 132 13.18 -11.31 9.00
C ALA A 132 13.15 -11.06 10.51
N ASP A 133 13.66 -9.91 10.95
CA ASP A 133 13.60 -9.44 12.33
C ASP A 133 13.12 -7.98 12.40
N GLY A 134 12.98 -7.49 13.64
CA GLY A 134 12.58 -6.11 13.91
C GLY A 134 11.33 -5.65 13.15
N ARG A 135 11.40 -4.43 12.62
CA ARG A 135 10.31 -3.78 11.90
C ARG A 135 10.04 -4.39 10.52
N TYR A 136 11.06 -4.97 9.89
CA TYR A 136 10.88 -5.69 8.64
C TYR A 136 9.98 -6.91 8.86
N ARG A 137 10.16 -7.64 9.98
CA ARG A 137 9.23 -8.70 10.38
C ARG A 137 7.82 -8.16 10.69
N ASP A 138 7.71 -7.03 11.37
CA ASP A 138 6.41 -6.40 11.65
C ASP A 138 5.65 -6.06 10.35
N TRP A 139 6.36 -5.60 9.32
CA TRP A 139 5.76 -5.38 8.00
C TRP A 139 5.17 -6.66 7.41
N LEU A 140 5.92 -7.78 7.45
CA LEU A 140 5.41 -9.08 6.99
C LEU A 140 4.23 -9.58 7.82
N LEU A 141 4.23 -9.31 9.12
CA LEU A 141 3.12 -9.65 10.02
C LEU A 141 1.86 -8.85 9.70
N ASN A 142 2.00 -7.55 9.43
CA ASN A 142 0.89 -6.71 9.03
C ASN A 142 0.36 -7.15 7.65
N ALA A 143 1.24 -7.35 6.67
CA ALA A 143 0.87 -7.90 5.36
C ALA A 143 0.05 -9.20 5.47
N ALA A 144 0.49 -10.11 6.33
CA ALA A 144 -0.23 -11.35 6.63
C ALA A 144 -1.60 -11.15 7.30
N ARG A 145 -1.80 -10.08 8.08
CA ARG A 145 -3.10 -9.73 8.70
C ARG A 145 -4.08 -9.13 7.70
N HIS A 146 -3.57 -8.42 6.69
CA HIS A 146 -4.38 -7.83 5.61
C HIS A 146 -4.51 -8.76 4.39
N ASP A 147 -4.10 -10.03 4.51
CA ASP A 147 -4.12 -11.01 3.42
C ASP A 147 -3.40 -10.55 2.15
N VAL A 148 -2.38 -9.70 2.30
CA VAL A 148 -1.50 -9.28 1.21
C VAL A 148 -0.75 -10.50 0.71
N SER A 149 -0.62 -10.65 -0.62
CA SER A 149 0.07 -11.80 -1.20
C SER A 149 1.60 -11.67 -1.08
N PRO A 150 2.36 -12.79 -1.01
CA PRO A 150 3.82 -12.74 -1.05
C PRO A 150 4.38 -12.04 -2.30
N GLU A 151 3.71 -12.17 -3.44
CA GLU A 151 4.10 -11.54 -4.70
C GLU A 151 4.03 -10.01 -4.60
N THR A 152 2.98 -9.46 -3.96
CA THR A 152 2.87 -8.02 -3.71
C THR A 152 4.01 -7.50 -2.83
N ILE A 153 4.38 -8.25 -1.79
CA ILE A 153 5.51 -7.87 -0.91
C ILE A 153 6.83 -7.89 -1.66
N VAL A 154 7.08 -8.92 -2.47
CA VAL A 154 8.26 -9.00 -3.34
C VAL A 154 8.28 -7.85 -4.35
N ASP A 155 7.14 -7.49 -4.93
CA ASP A 155 7.03 -6.42 -5.92
C ASP A 155 7.33 -5.05 -5.30
N ILE A 156 6.79 -4.75 -4.12
CA ILE A 156 7.09 -3.52 -3.37
C ILE A 156 8.58 -3.46 -3.02
N ALA A 157 9.12 -4.54 -2.42
CA ALA A 157 10.52 -4.57 -2.01
C ALA A 157 11.47 -4.39 -3.19
N ARG A 158 11.20 -5.07 -4.31
CA ARG A 158 12.05 -4.97 -5.51
C ARG A 158 11.92 -3.62 -6.22
N THR A 159 10.71 -3.10 -6.37
CA THR A 159 10.47 -1.86 -7.14
C THR A 159 11.03 -0.65 -6.43
N HIS A 160 10.90 -0.61 -5.11
CA HIS A 160 11.27 0.54 -4.28
C HIS A 160 12.56 0.34 -3.49
N ASP A 161 13.28 -0.75 -3.75
CA ASP A 161 14.53 -1.13 -3.08
C ASP A 161 14.39 -1.16 -1.55
N ILE A 162 13.29 -1.76 -1.06
CA ILE A 162 12.99 -1.81 0.39
C ILE A 162 13.71 -2.99 1.03
N ASP A 163 14.62 -2.68 1.94
CA ASP A 163 15.39 -3.63 2.74
C ASP A 163 15.10 -3.49 4.26
N PRO A 164 15.64 -4.38 5.11
CA PRO A 164 15.47 -4.25 6.56
C PRO A 164 15.99 -2.92 7.13
N GLU A 165 17.11 -2.41 6.62
CA GLU A 165 17.75 -1.16 7.07
C GLU A 165 16.88 0.08 6.79
N ASP A 166 16.00 0.05 5.79
CA ASP A 166 15.08 1.16 5.53
C ASP A 166 14.16 1.48 6.71
N PHE A 167 13.85 0.48 7.55
CA PHE A 167 13.02 0.65 8.72
C PHE A 167 13.74 1.32 9.90
N ASP A 168 15.07 1.47 9.86
CA ASP A 168 15.85 2.25 10.84
C ASP A 168 15.46 3.75 10.80
N VAL A 169 14.70 4.18 9.78
CA VAL A 169 14.11 5.52 9.75
C VAL A 169 13.27 5.81 11.00
N PHE A 170 12.70 4.80 11.66
CA PHE A 170 11.92 4.96 12.88
C PHE A 170 12.75 5.12 14.15
N ASP A 171 14.08 4.97 14.07
CA ASP A 171 14.94 5.09 15.24
C ASP A 171 14.81 6.45 15.92
N GLY A 172 14.50 6.39 17.21
CA GLY A 172 14.25 7.56 18.06
C GLY A 172 12.84 8.14 17.97
N MET A 173 11.95 7.56 17.15
CA MET A 173 10.54 7.92 17.09
C MET A 173 9.73 7.08 18.09
N GLU A 174 8.77 7.71 18.76
CA GLU A 174 7.82 6.98 19.60
C GLU A 174 6.74 6.37 18.71
N GLU A 175 6.61 5.05 18.73
CA GLU A 175 5.46 4.37 18.12
C GLU A 175 4.23 4.51 19.01
N VAL A 176 3.12 4.90 18.40
CA VAL A 176 1.79 4.90 18.98
C VAL A 176 0.92 4.00 18.11
N LYS A 177 0.26 3.03 18.73
CA LYS A 177 -0.72 2.18 18.04
C LYS A 177 -2.13 2.69 18.30
N ASP A 178 -2.97 2.63 17.28
CA ASP A 178 -4.41 2.86 17.42
C ASP A 178 -5.14 1.61 17.96
N ALA A 179 -6.46 1.68 17.99
CA ALA A 179 -7.31 0.60 18.48
C ALA A 179 -7.20 -0.69 17.65
N ASP A 180 -6.95 -0.58 16.35
CA ASP A 180 -6.82 -1.70 15.41
C ASP A 180 -5.39 -2.24 15.31
N GLY A 181 -4.44 -1.51 15.89
CA GLY A 181 -3.04 -1.92 16.02
C GLY A 181 -2.12 -1.35 14.93
N LYS A 182 -2.62 -0.43 14.09
CA LYS A 182 -1.82 0.30 13.11
C LYS A 182 -0.84 1.23 13.81
N SER A 183 0.34 1.37 13.22
CA SER A 183 1.47 2.10 13.79
C SER A 183 1.54 3.52 13.25
N PHE A 184 1.61 4.48 14.18
CA PHE A 184 1.91 5.88 13.96
C PHE A 184 3.25 6.19 14.64
N PHE A 185 4.06 7.07 14.06
CA PHE A 185 5.37 7.41 14.64
C PHE A 185 5.47 8.90 14.94
N ARG A 186 5.62 9.25 16.21
CA ARG A 186 5.80 10.65 16.62
C ARG A 186 7.18 11.16 16.23
N ILE A 187 7.19 12.28 15.54
CA ILE A 187 8.41 12.93 15.05
C ILE A 187 9.09 13.69 16.19
N PRO A 188 10.31 13.30 16.60
CA PRO A 188 11.04 14.05 17.61
C PRO A 188 11.58 15.36 17.03
N GLN A 189 11.75 16.34 17.91
CA GLN A 189 12.44 17.58 17.58
C GLN A 189 13.86 17.28 17.09
N GLY A 190 14.29 17.91 16.00
CA GLY A 190 15.61 17.68 15.40
C GLY A 190 15.63 16.66 14.27
N THR A 191 14.50 16.03 13.95
CA THR A 191 14.36 15.18 12.75
C THR A 191 14.48 16.02 11.49
N SER A 192 15.30 15.60 10.53
CA SER A 192 15.43 16.32 9.25
C SER A 192 14.17 16.15 8.39
N PRO A 193 13.84 17.12 7.51
CA PRO A 193 12.70 17.01 6.60
C PRO A 193 12.70 15.71 5.77
N GLU A 194 13.87 15.27 5.30
CA GLU A 194 14.04 14.04 4.52
C GLU A 194 13.72 12.80 5.35
N LYS A 195 14.15 12.77 6.62
CA LYS A 195 13.83 11.67 7.54
C LYS A 195 12.33 11.66 7.89
N VAL A 196 11.69 12.83 8.04
CA VAL A 196 10.22 12.90 8.24
C VAL A 196 9.49 12.35 7.02
N LYS A 197 9.92 12.73 5.80
CA LYS A 197 9.34 12.23 4.55
C LYS A 197 9.48 10.71 4.42
N LYS A 198 10.69 10.19 4.60
CA LYS A 198 10.95 8.74 4.56
C LYS A 198 10.13 8.02 5.64
N ALA A 199 10.04 8.56 6.86
CA ALA A 199 9.24 7.95 7.91
C ALA A 199 7.74 7.90 7.57
N ALA A 200 7.20 8.94 6.93
CA ALA A 200 5.81 8.93 6.47
C ALA A 200 5.57 7.82 5.44
N LEU A 201 6.43 7.72 4.41
CA LEU A 201 6.34 6.64 3.41
C LEU A 201 6.46 5.25 4.06
N MET A 202 7.48 5.06 4.90
CA MET A 202 7.71 3.78 5.57
C MET A 202 6.58 3.43 6.55
N SER A 203 5.80 4.40 7.03
CA SER A 203 4.64 4.12 7.89
C SER A 203 3.50 3.49 7.09
N TYR A 204 3.25 3.96 5.86
CA TYR A 204 2.33 3.28 4.95
C TYR A 204 2.81 1.86 4.64
N ILE A 205 4.10 1.72 4.29
CA ILE A 205 4.68 0.40 3.97
C ILE A 205 4.54 -0.55 5.16
N LEU A 206 4.96 -0.14 6.36
CA LEU A 206 4.92 -0.96 7.57
C LEU A 206 3.50 -1.45 7.89
N ASN A 207 2.49 -0.59 7.74
CA ASN A 207 1.10 -0.95 8.06
C ASN A 207 0.48 -1.90 7.04
N ALA A 208 1.01 -1.98 5.82
CA ALA A 208 0.54 -2.89 4.78
C ALA A 208 -0.95 -2.74 4.40
N GLY A 209 -1.48 -1.52 4.53
CA GLY A 209 -2.89 -1.19 4.32
C GLY A 209 -3.31 -0.01 5.20
N THR A 210 -4.50 0.53 4.94
CA THR A 210 -5.08 1.62 5.75
C THR A 210 -6.28 1.16 6.59
N ASP A 211 -6.88 0.02 6.23
CA ASP A 211 -8.16 -0.47 6.77
C ASP A 211 -9.32 0.51 6.54
N TYR A 212 -9.18 1.38 5.53
CA TYR A 212 -10.24 2.31 5.18
C TYR A 212 -11.53 1.56 4.84
N ASP A 213 -11.44 0.44 4.11
CA ASP A 213 -12.60 -0.41 3.80
C ASP A 213 -13.32 -0.96 5.04
N LYS A 214 -12.60 -1.23 6.13
CA LYS A 214 -13.15 -1.72 7.40
C LYS A 214 -13.76 -0.62 8.24
N ALA A 215 -13.43 0.64 8.01
CA ALA A 215 -14.02 1.76 8.74
C ALA A 215 -15.50 2.00 8.41
N GLU A 216 -16.06 1.28 7.43
CA GLU A 216 -17.52 1.13 7.24
C GLU A 216 -18.17 0.29 8.35
N LEU A 217 -17.38 -0.53 9.04
CA LEU A 217 -17.82 -1.42 10.11
C LEU A 217 -17.67 -0.69 11.44
N GLY A 218 -18.76 -0.61 12.21
CA GLY A 218 -18.70 -0.10 13.58
C GLY A 218 -17.82 -0.97 14.50
N PRO A 219 -17.60 -0.55 15.76
CA PRO A 219 -16.74 -1.27 16.71
C PRO A 219 -17.14 -2.73 17.02
N ASP A 220 -18.32 -3.15 16.59
CA ASP A 220 -18.83 -4.52 16.69
C ASP A 220 -18.58 -5.38 15.43
N GLY A 221 -17.83 -4.85 14.44
CA GLY A 221 -17.53 -5.52 13.18
C GLY A 221 -18.76 -5.70 12.28
N GLN A 222 -19.85 -4.99 12.56
CA GLN A 222 -21.01 -4.90 11.69
C GLN A 222 -20.95 -3.58 10.93
N ALA A 223 -21.34 -3.58 9.64
CA ALA A 223 -21.60 -2.34 8.93
C ALA A 223 -22.54 -1.48 9.80
N GLY A 224 -22.21 -0.21 9.97
CA GLY A 224 -22.93 0.70 10.86
C GLY A 224 -24.44 0.53 10.72
N THR A 225 -25.15 0.31 11.83
CA THR A 225 -26.61 0.10 11.80
C THR A 225 -27.43 1.35 11.44
N SER A 226 -26.77 2.45 11.09
CA SER A 226 -27.35 3.52 10.29
C SER A 226 -27.08 3.22 8.82
N ASP A 227 -28.12 3.21 8.00
CA ASP A 227 -28.10 3.02 6.54
C ASP A 227 -27.18 4.00 5.75
N ASP A 228 -26.29 4.76 6.41
CA ASP A 228 -25.56 5.94 5.92
C ASP A 228 -24.03 5.96 6.24
N VAL A 229 -23.43 4.92 6.84
CA VAL A 229 -21.95 4.86 6.99
C VAL A 229 -21.37 4.06 5.83
N GLN A 230 -21.23 4.73 4.69
CA GLN A 230 -20.51 4.21 3.53
C GLN A 230 -19.31 5.12 3.29
N ASN A 231 -18.17 4.52 2.98
CA ASN A 231 -17.03 5.25 2.49
C ASN A 231 -17.37 5.94 1.16
N ASP A 232 -16.87 7.15 0.96
CA ASP A 232 -17.14 7.88 -0.29
C ASP A 232 -16.34 7.29 -1.47
N PHE A 233 -15.30 6.50 -1.20
CA PHE A 233 -14.42 5.88 -2.19
C PHE A 233 -14.12 4.40 -1.90
N GLU A 234 -13.60 3.70 -2.91
CA GLU A 234 -12.99 2.38 -2.72
C GLU A 234 -11.56 2.52 -2.17
N GLU A 235 -11.14 1.62 -1.28
CA GLU A 235 -9.75 1.59 -0.82
C GLU A 235 -8.81 1.25 -2.00
N VAL A 236 -7.74 2.04 -2.14
CA VAL A 236 -6.72 1.77 -3.14
C VAL A 236 -5.90 0.55 -2.69
N PRO A 237 -5.75 -0.48 -3.53
CA PRO A 237 -5.04 -1.70 -3.13
C PRO A 237 -3.58 -1.45 -2.74
N TYR A 238 -3.17 -2.07 -1.63
CA TYR A 238 -1.78 -2.08 -1.20
C TYR A 238 -0.89 -2.74 -2.25
N SER A 239 -0.03 -1.95 -2.90
CA SER A 239 0.74 -2.37 -4.08
C SER A 239 1.97 -1.50 -4.31
N ALA A 240 2.91 -1.95 -5.15
CA ALA A 240 4.06 -1.15 -5.56
C ALA A 240 3.64 0.12 -6.31
N ALA A 241 2.56 0.07 -7.10
CA ALA A 241 2.02 1.23 -7.80
C ALA A 241 1.48 2.29 -6.81
N GLU A 242 0.82 1.86 -5.74
CA GLU A 242 0.34 2.78 -4.72
C GLU A 242 1.48 3.40 -3.91
N VAL A 243 2.54 2.64 -3.62
CA VAL A 243 3.77 3.18 -3.02
C VAL A 243 4.39 4.25 -3.93
N GLU A 244 4.47 4.02 -5.25
CA GLU A 244 4.97 5.02 -6.21
C GLU A 244 4.08 6.28 -6.23
N ARG A 245 2.74 6.12 -6.24
CA ARG A 245 1.81 7.24 -6.18
C ARG A 245 2.04 8.10 -4.93
N ILE A 246 2.25 7.47 -3.78
CA ILE A 246 2.59 8.16 -2.53
C ILE A 246 3.92 8.89 -2.70
N ILE A 247 4.98 8.25 -3.21
CA ILE A 247 6.28 8.89 -3.46
C ILE A 247 6.14 10.15 -4.33
N ASP A 248 5.38 10.07 -5.42
CA ASP A 248 5.10 11.19 -6.33
C ASP A 248 4.33 12.33 -5.64
N ARG A 249 3.31 12.00 -4.84
CA ARG A 249 2.60 12.97 -4.01
C ARG A 249 3.56 13.67 -3.04
N GLN A 250 4.36 12.91 -2.30
CA GLN A 250 5.33 13.44 -1.34
C GLN A 250 6.45 14.25 -2.01
N ASN A 251 6.79 13.97 -3.27
CA ASN A 251 7.73 14.77 -4.06
C ASN A 251 7.12 16.14 -4.41
N SER A 252 5.89 16.13 -4.90
CA SER A 252 5.12 17.33 -5.26
C SER A 252 4.84 18.22 -4.04
N ASN A 253 4.63 17.59 -2.89
CA ASN A 253 4.39 18.24 -1.60
C ASN A 253 5.65 18.36 -0.72
N SER A 254 6.86 18.23 -1.28
CA SER A 254 8.12 18.17 -0.51
C SER A 254 8.37 19.33 0.47
N TRP A 255 7.81 20.51 0.20
CA TRP A 255 7.88 21.66 1.09
C TRP A 255 7.14 21.42 2.43
N SER A 256 6.15 20.52 2.46
CA SER A 256 5.33 20.23 3.64
C SER A 256 6.20 19.58 4.73
N TYR A 257 7.08 18.66 4.36
CA TYR A 257 8.02 18.00 5.28
C TYR A 257 9.00 18.96 5.96
N THR A 258 9.36 20.05 5.28
CA THR A 258 10.16 21.13 5.90
C THR A 258 9.35 21.84 6.99
N ALA A 259 8.07 22.12 6.73
CA ALA A 259 7.18 22.70 7.73
C ALA A 259 6.96 21.73 8.90
N ALA A 260 6.73 20.44 8.63
CA ALA A 260 6.49 19.42 9.64
C ALA A 260 7.68 19.25 10.59
N ALA A 261 8.91 19.21 10.07
CA ALA A 261 10.14 19.15 10.87
C ALA A 261 10.29 20.39 11.79
N GLY A 262 9.71 21.53 11.40
CA GLY A 262 9.71 22.77 12.19
C GLY A 262 8.68 22.79 13.33
N LEU A 263 7.56 22.08 13.21
CA LEU A 263 6.45 22.15 14.17
C LEU A 263 6.85 21.83 15.61
N PRO A 264 7.66 20.78 15.91
CA PRO A 264 8.12 20.49 17.26
C PRO A 264 8.88 21.66 17.93
N TYR A 265 9.59 22.49 17.16
CA TYR A 265 10.30 23.67 17.70
C TYR A 265 9.38 24.80 18.15
N THR A 266 8.11 24.74 17.76
CA THR A 266 7.10 25.78 18.02
C THR A 266 6.06 25.33 19.04
N GLY A 267 6.29 24.18 19.68
CA GLY A 267 5.39 23.57 20.65
C GLY A 267 4.35 22.63 20.04
N GLY A 268 4.43 22.33 18.74
CA GLY A 268 3.55 21.37 18.07
C GLY A 268 4.00 19.92 18.26
N ALA A 269 3.09 18.99 17.97
CA ALA A 269 3.39 17.57 17.84
C ALA A 269 3.03 17.09 16.44
N VAL A 270 3.81 16.17 15.91
CA VAL A 270 3.61 15.57 14.58
C VAL A 270 3.77 14.06 14.71
N ALA A 271 2.95 13.31 13.99
CA ALA A 271 3.07 11.88 13.80
C ALA A 271 2.91 11.52 12.32
N THR A 272 3.57 10.44 11.88
CA THR A 272 3.26 9.79 10.60
C THR A 272 1.93 9.07 10.68
N THR A 273 1.28 8.87 9.54
CA THR A 273 0.00 8.15 9.43
C THR A 273 0.15 6.89 8.57
N PRO A 274 -0.78 5.93 8.69
CA PRO A 274 -0.87 4.78 7.79
C PRO A 274 -1.11 5.14 6.32
N THR A 275 -1.54 6.37 5.98
CA THR A 275 -1.79 6.82 4.59
C THR A 275 -0.57 7.47 3.91
N GLY A 276 0.61 7.40 4.56
CA GLY A 276 1.84 8.00 4.04
C GLY A 276 1.88 9.52 4.15
N THR A 277 1.01 10.09 4.98
CA THR A 277 0.93 11.53 5.29
C THR A 277 1.38 11.79 6.74
N LEU A 278 1.13 13.00 7.24
CA LEU A 278 1.46 13.45 8.58
C LEU A 278 0.21 13.99 9.25
N MET A 279 0.05 13.71 10.54
CA MET A 279 -0.94 14.34 11.40
C MET A 279 -0.23 15.21 12.43
N ALA A 280 -0.68 16.45 12.57
CA ALA A 280 -0.10 17.44 13.46
C ALA A 280 -1.13 18.05 14.39
N LEU A 281 -0.69 18.38 15.61
CA LEU A 281 -1.50 19.06 16.61
C LEU A 281 -0.69 20.16 17.28
N GLY A 282 -1.27 21.37 17.32
CA GLY A 282 -0.68 22.55 17.95
C GLY A 282 0.64 23.02 17.34
N GLY A 283 1.25 24.01 18.00
CA GLY A 283 2.45 24.69 17.55
C GLY A 283 2.15 25.83 16.59
N LYS A 284 2.96 26.89 16.63
CA LYS A 284 2.83 27.96 15.62
C LYS A 284 3.59 27.56 14.35
N PRO A 285 2.92 27.47 13.19
CA PRO A 285 1.69 28.20 12.93
C PRO A 285 0.54 27.25 12.50
N THR A 286 0.00 26.34 13.31
CA THR A 286 -1.30 25.73 12.92
C THR A 286 -2.37 26.79 12.53
N ASP A 287 -2.20 28.04 13.01
CA ASP A 287 -2.84 29.29 12.55
C ASP A 287 -2.66 29.67 11.04
N TRP A 288 -1.59 29.27 10.35
CA TRP A 288 -1.35 29.58 8.91
C TRP A 288 -2.03 28.58 7.96
N ALA A 289 -2.16 27.31 8.35
CA ALA A 289 -2.91 26.31 7.59
C ALA A 289 -4.39 26.71 7.53
N ALA A 290 -4.93 27.24 8.63
CA ALA A 290 -6.23 27.89 8.70
C ALA A 290 -6.38 29.13 7.78
N PHE A 291 -5.27 29.75 7.34
CA PHE A 291 -5.26 30.87 6.38
C PHE A 291 -5.06 30.43 4.93
N GLN A 292 -4.59 29.20 4.67
CA GLN A 292 -4.31 28.67 3.32
C GLN A 292 -5.32 27.67 2.77
N GLY A 293 -6.36 27.30 3.53
CA GLY A 293 -7.47 26.57 2.95
C GLY A 293 -8.33 25.73 3.87
N GLY A 294 -7.79 25.22 4.98
CA GLY A 294 -8.49 24.21 5.78
C GLY A 294 -7.51 23.20 6.36
N SER A 295 -8.00 22.14 6.98
CA SER A 295 -7.26 21.24 7.88
C SER A 295 -6.01 20.58 7.28
N THR A 296 -5.87 20.44 5.97
CA THR A 296 -4.67 19.86 5.34
C THR A 296 -3.82 20.85 4.56
N TYR A 297 -2.50 20.80 4.82
CA TYR A 297 -1.47 21.62 4.17
C TYR A 297 -0.37 20.72 3.56
N GLY A 298 -0.47 20.45 2.26
CA GLY A 298 0.40 19.47 1.60
C GLY A 298 0.09 18.08 2.15
N ASP A 299 1.08 17.40 2.72
CA ASP A 299 0.88 16.10 3.38
C ASP A 299 0.63 16.23 4.91
N ILE A 300 0.36 17.44 5.43
CA ILE A 300 0.12 17.65 6.87
C ILE A 300 -1.36 17.90 7.13
N PHE A 301 -2.05 16.92 7.70
CA PHE A 301 -3.33 17.12 8.37
C PHE A 301 -3.10 17.79 9.72
N THR A 302 -3.76 18.91 9.96
CA THR A 302 -3.71 19.68 11.21
C THR A 302 -5.01 19.52 11.99
N VAL A 303 -4.90 18.86 13.13
CA VAL A 303 -6.02 18.65 14.05
C VAL A 303 -6.41 19.99 14.67
N ASN A 304 -7.63 20.44 14.36
CA ASN A 304 -8.18 21.72 14.82
C ASN A 304 -8.70 21.65 16.27
N LEU A 305 -7.78 21.58 17.23
CA LEU A 305 -8.06 21.74 18.66
C LEU A 305 -7.34 22.96 19.22
N ASN A 306 -8.10 23.85 19.86
CA ASN A 306 -7.58 25.07 20.47
C ASN A 306 -6.98 24.80 21.86
N ASP A 307 -6.03 25.63 22.29
CA ASP A 307 -5.50 25.71 23.66
C ASP A 307 -5.01 24.37 24.28
N VAL A 308 -4.37 23.52 23.46
CA VAL A 308 -3.82 22.23 23.93
C VAL A 308 -2.48 22.42 24.64
N GLU A 309 -2.46 22.26 25.98
CA GLU A 309 -1.24 22.43 26.80
C GLU A 309 -0.15 21.36 26.52
N HIS A 310 -0.54 20.15 26.13
CA HIS A 310 0.36 19.02 25.86
C HIS A 310 0.05 18.34 24.53
N PRO A 311 0.36 18.97 23.38
CA PRO A 311 -0.04 18.46 22.06
C PRO A 311 0.43 17.04 21.78
N GLY A 312 1.62 16.67 22.25
CA GLY A 312 2.14 15.31 22.11
C GLY A 312 1.29 14.24 22.80
N ASN A 313 0.83 14.52 24.02
CA ASN A 313 -0.03 13.59 24.76
C ASN A 313 -1.42 13.54 24.14
N LYS A 314 -1.93 14.68 23.70
CA LYS A 314 -3.24 14.75 23.08
C LYS A 314 -3.30 14.07 21.71
N LEU A 315 -2.24 14.23 20.90
CA LEU A 315 -2.10 13.50 19.65
C LEU A 315 -2.05 11.98 19.88
N ARG A 316 -1.37 11.53 20.95
CA ARG A 316 -1.37 10.12 21.35
C ARG A 316 -2.79 9.64 21.71
N GLU A 317 -3.54 10.41 22.49
CA GLU A 317 -4.93 10.07 22.85
C GLU A 317 -5.84 9.94 21.61
N ILE A 318 -5.70 10.84 20.65
CA ILE A 318 -6.47 10.80 19.38
C ILE A 318 -6.15 9.51 18.63
N ILE A 319 -4.86 9.23 18.39
CA ILE A 319 -4.42 8.02 17.69
C ILE A 319 -4.94 6.77 18.41
N GLN A 320 -4.74 6.67 19.72
CA GLN A 320 -5.15 5.50 20.50
C GLN A 320 -6.65 5.27 20.51
N SER A 321 -7.46 6.31 20.35
CA SER A 321 -8.92 6.19 20.29
C SER A 321 -9.43 5.64 18.96
N GLY A 322 -8.67 5.79 17.86
CA GLY A 322 -9.16 5.47 16.51
C GLY A 322 -10.26 6.41 16.01
N ASN A 323 -10.58 7.48 16.74
CA ASN A 323 -11.65 8.42 16.39
C ASN A 323 -11.12 9.85 16.29
N MET A 324 -11.78 10.68 15.48
CA MET A 324 -11.48 12.11 15.40
C MET A 324 -11.99 12.86 16.64
N TRP A 325 -11.24 13.87 17.07
CA TRP A 325 -11.60 14.73 18.20
C TRP A 325 -11.90 16.15 17.75
N TYR A 326 -12.93 16.74 18.33
CA TYR A 326 -13.42 18.08 18.01
C TYR A 326 -13.37 19.02 19.21
N GLY A 327 -13.26 20.32 18.96
CA GLY A 327 -13.32 21.33 20.01
C GLY A 327 -14.70 21.38 20.68
N GLY A 328 -14.77 21.15 21.99
CA GLY A 328 -15.99 21.32 22.77
C GLY A 328 -16.30 22.79 23.11
N ALA A 329 -17.53 23.07 23.55
CA ALA A 329 -18.03 24.42 23.88
C ALA A 329 -17.23 25.18 24.97
N ASN A 330 -16.30 24.52 25.65
CA ASN A 330 -15.42 25.06 26.68
C ASN A 330 -13.92 24.99 26.29
N GLY A 331 -13.60 24.76 25.01
CA GLY A 331 -12.23 24.59 24.53
C GLY A 331 -11.62 23.21 24.83
N VAL A 332 -12.33 22.34 25.56
CA VAL A 332 -11.87 20.98 25.84
C VAL A 332 -12.20 20.08 24.65
N GLY A 333 -11.18 19.47 24.04
CA GLY A 333 -11.36 18.50 22.97
C GLY A 333 -12.19 17.29 23.44
N ARG A 334 -13.15 16.88 22.61
CA ARG A 334 -14.00 15.71 22.83
C ARG A 334 -13.87 14.75 21.66
N GLU A 335 -13.77 13.47 21.98
CA GLU A 335 -13.87 12.38 21.00
C GLU A 335 -15.23 12.45 20.30
N GLY A 336 -15.20 12.39 18.97
CA GLY A 336 -16.37 12.25 18.11
C GLY A 336 -16.59 10.80 17.70
N ALA A 337 -17.56 10.59 16.81
CA ALA A 337 -17.89 9.28 16.26
C ALA A 337 -17.32 9.04 14.85
N LEU A 338 -16.58 10.01 14.30
CA LEU A 338 -15.93 9.86 13.00
C LEU A 338 -14.68 9.02 13.18
N ASP A 339 -14.64 7.89 12.47
CA ASP A 339 -13.50 6.99 12.39
C ASP A 339 -12.27 7.72 11.83
N LEU A 340 -11.12 7.50 12.46
CA LEU A 340 -9.87 8.18 12.11
C LEU A 340 -9.36 7.73 10.73
N ASP A 341 -9.59 6.49 10.30
CA ASP A 341 -9.13 6.02 8.99
C ASP A 341 -9.90 6.71 7.86
N ARG A 342 -11.23 6.87 8.03
CA ARG A 342 -12.06 7.64 7.08
C ARG A 342 -11.58 9.07 6.96
N LEU A 343 -11.33 9.71 8.10
CA LEU A 343 -10.80 11.06 8.09
C LEU A 343 -9.41 11.13 7.46
N LEU A 344 -8.51 10.21 7.79
CA LEU A 344 -7.16 10.20 7.22
C LEU A 344 -7.16 9.92 5.72
N HIS A 345 -8.13 9.15 5.21
CA HIS A 345 -8.36 8.98 3.79
C HIS A 345 -8.84 10.29 3.13
N HIS A 346 -9.85 10.95 3.72
CA HIS A 346 -10.32 12.26 3.28
C HIS A 346 -9.19 13.30 3.24
N GLU A 347 -8.35 13.34 4.26
CA GLU A 347 -7.23 14.28 4.33
C GLU A 347 -6.09 13.89 3.36
N GLU A 348 -5.91 12.60 3.05
CA GLU A 348 -5.02 12.14 1.98
C GLU A 348 -5.49 12.61 0.59
N ARG A 349 -6.81 12.59 0.33
CA ARG A 349 -7.38 13.17 -0.89
C ARG A 349 -7.03 14.66 -1.02
N HIS A 350 -7.12 15.42 0.07
CA HIS A 350 -6.64 16.80 0.08
C HIS A 350 -5.14 16.90 -0.18
N SER A 351 -4.32 16.01 0.37
CA SER A 351 -2.89 15.95 0.06
C SER A 351 -2.62 15.71 -1.44
N GLN A 352 -3.42 14.87 -2.08
CA GLN A 352 -3.37 14.64 -3.53
C GLN A 352 -3.75 15.90 -4.32
N GLN A 353 -4.82 16.59 -3.92
CA GLN A 353 -5.21 17.88 -4.53
C GLN A 353 -4.09 18.93 -4.40
N TRP A 354 -3.37 18.98 -3.26
CA TRP A 354 -2.20 19.83 -3.08
C TRP A 354 -1.06 19.46 -4.05
N ALA A 355 -0.81 18.17 -4.26
CA ALA A 355 0.24 17.71 -5.17
C ALA A 355 -0.07 18.10 -6.62
N GLU A 356 -1.33 17.99 -7.05
CA GLU A 356 -1.76 18.30 -8.42
C GLU A 356 -1.83 19.80 -8.71
N LYS A 357 -2.37 20.57 -7.76
CA LYS A 357 -2.63 22.01 -7.93
C LYS A 357 -1.41 22.84 -7.54
N GLY A 358 -0.63 22.38 -6.59
CA GLY A 358 0.41 23.15 -5.92
C GLY A 358 -0.14 24.33 -5.09
N PRO A 359 0.71 25.01 -4.31
CA PRO A 359 0.24 25.95 -3.29
C PRO A 359 -0.56 27.14 -3.82
N VAL A 360 -0.18 27.65 -4.98
CA VAL A 360 -0.83 28.85 -5.56
C VAL A 360 -2.24 28.54 -6.01
N ARG A 361 -2.45 27.43 -6.74
CA ARG A 361 -3.76 27.07 -7.24
C ARG A 361 -4.66 26.53 -6.13
N MET A 362 -4.10 25.77 -5.20
CA MET A 362 -4.84 25.28 -4.04
C MET A 362 -5.40 26.44 -3.20
N GLY A 363 -4.60 27.47 -2.93
CA GLY A 363 -5.08 28.66 -2.21
C GLY A 363 -6.19 29.43 -2.93
N ILE A 364 -6.19 29.46 -4.27
CA ILE A 364 -7.27 30.06 -5.07
C ILE A 364 -8.54 29.22 -4.99
N ASP A 365 -8.42 27.90 -5.16
CA ASP A 365 -9.57 26.99 -5.18
C ASP A 365 -10.23 26.94 -3.79
N TYR A 366 -9.46 26.90 -2.69
CA TYR A 366 -10.01 27.02 -1.34
C TYR A 366 -10.69 28.36 -1.08
N GLY A 367 -10.08 29.48 -1.52
CA GLY A 367 -10.71 30.79 -1.39
C GLY A 367 -12.05 30.87 -2.13
N THR A 368 -12.15 30.21 -3.29
CA THR A 368 -13.40 30.09 -4.06
C THR A 368 -14.41 29.18 -3.36
N GLY A 369 -13.96 28.03 -2.85
CA GLY A 369 -14.76 27.08 -2.07
C GLY A 369 -15.39 27.71 -0.84
N GLY A 370 -14.61 28.49 -0.06
CA GLY A 370 -15.13 29.22 1.10
C GLY A 370 -16.20 30.25 0.76
N ILE A 371 -16.11 30.91 -0.42
CA ILE A 371 -17.17 31.81 -0.90
C ILE A 371 -18.44 31.02 -1.23
N ILE A 372 -18.31 29.87 -1.91
CA ILE A 372 -19.45 29.00 -2.26
C ILE A 372 -20.14 28.51 -0.99
N GLN A 373 -19.37 28.04 0.00
CA GLN A 373 -19.89 27.60 1.29
C GLN A 373 -20.58 28.73 2.06
N GLY A 374 -20.00 29.93 2.07
CA GLY A 374 -20.61 31.13 2.65
C GLY A 374 -21.92 31.57 1.97
N MET A 375 -22.14 31.15 0.71
CA MET A 375 -23.39 31.35 -0.02
C MET A 375 -24.39 30.19 0.13
N GLY A 376 -24.06 29.20 0.97
CA GLY A 376 -24.90 28.02 1.22
C GLY A 376 -24.73 26.87 0.21
N GLY A 377 -23.68 26.91 -0.62
CA GLY A 377 -23.29 25.79 -1.49
C GLY A 377 -22.32 24.82 -0.82
N VAL A 378 -21.99 23.72 -1.49
CA VAL A 378 -20.96 22.77 -1.06
C VAL A 378 -19.61 23.21 -1.62
N ASN A 379 -18.54 23.14 -0.82
CA ASN A 379 -17.19 23.42 -1.29
C ASN A 379 -16.73 22.28 -2.23
N PRO A 380 -16.42 22.55 -3.52
CA PRO A 380 -16.06 21.50 -4.47
C PRO A 380 -14.82 20.68 -4.09
N LEU A 381 -13.90 21.25 -3.29
CA LEU A 381 -12.73 20.52 -2.82
C LEU A 381 -13.09 19.45 -1.78
N GLU A 382 -14.07 19.74 -0.91
CA GLU A 382 -14.55 18.81 0.12
C GLU A 382 -15.43 17.73 -0.51
N GLU A 383 -16.20 18.08 -1.55
CA GLU A 383 -16.99 17.10 -2.33
C GLU A 383 -16.09 16.10 -3.05
N ASP A 384 -15.01 16.58 -3.68
CA ASP A 384 -14.01 15.73 -4.35
C ASP A 384 -13.15 14.91 -3.36
N ALA A 385 -13.08 15.33 -2.10
CA ALA A 385 -12.40 14.61 -1.02
C ALA A 385 -13.31 13.65 -0.25
N GLY A 386 -14.63 13.63 -0.54
CA GLY A 386 -15.61 12.81 0.16
C GLY A 386 -16.18 13.52 1.39
N LEU A 387 -17.44 13.97 1.30
CA LEU A 387 -18.10 14.70 2.39
C LEU A 387 -18.32 13.83 3.62
N SER A 388 -18.78 12.60 3.43
CA SER A 388 -19.13 11.67 4.50
C SER A 388 -17.89 11.28 5.28
N ASP A 389 -16.77 11.08 4.59
CA ASP A 389 -15.48 10.72 5.18
C ASP A 389 -14.83 11.88 5.93
N GLY A 390 -15.10 13.12 5.51
CA GLY A 390 -14.77 14.33 6.27
C GLY A 390 -15.72 14.62 7.44
N GLY A 391 -16.81 13.85 7.59
CA GLY A 391 -17.83 14.03 8.63
C GLY A 391 -18.84 15.15 8.36
N TYR A 392 -19.02 15.54 7.09
CA TYR A 392 -20.02 16.51 6.65
C TYR A 392 -21.36 15.78 6.32
N HIS A 393 -22.43 16.12 7.04
CA HIS A 393 -23.79 15.62 6.84
C HIS A 393 -24.82 16.76 6.81
#